data_AF-X0INX3-F1
#
_entry.id   AF-X0INX3-F1
#
_cell.length_a   1.000
_cell.length_b   1.000
_cell.length_c   1.000
_cell.angle_alpha   90.00
_cell.angle_beta   90.00
_cell.angle_gamma   90.00
#
_symmetry.space_group_name_H-M   'P 1'
#
loop_
_entity.id
_entity.type
_entity.pdbx_description
1 polymer ?
#
loop_
_entity_poly.entity_id
_entity_poly.type
_entity_poly.pdbx_seq_one_letter_code
_entity_poly.pdbx_strand_id
1 'polypeptide(L)'
;MNKLSLSAALWLRQTQALTKKILLIMVIRHWLSTLIRCLVIPILVLSLVLGVQNFTPSSKYGIGKPASAPILSEATPDGAKLFIIQPSGAGSDVSAVIEDVELMKCPTDINGRTDCYAAVIFNDSPLGDGGNKQWNYTMRCGSSNLGSGFDVFQSAKAATNPHIPLQLAIDQAITNSSTVPDMYMFTRTTQEQAKSVHRRKFIDMLLGGLNLVCFASMLSLGYHVIGTIAAERKSGMTQLIDVMGGGAFSAQLLSYIIAFDIIYLPLLLPTSSAGITILWQILTGWALTSGCVFGATFAIRYSTILAVLTLIGMAAFAQLLNSQTEPITKSVAVAFSVMFPRCSYVFVLNSIARYEKAGKATNIYAIPPSPGFEVQKATIGALWLCFCFSIVAFPLVTIAIKRFVHGASRGGRQFKTGPKADNT
;
A
#
# COMPACT_ATOMS: atom_id res chain seq x y z
N MET A 1 -52.77 5.27 19.15
CA MET A 1 -51.41 4.69 19.03
C MET A 1 -51.26 3.64 17.91
N ASN A 2 -52.29 3.34 17.09
CA ASN A 2 -52.21 2.24 16.10
C ASN A 2 -51.69 2.63 14.70
N LYS A 3 -51.85 3.89 14.25
CA LYS A 3 -51.43 4.30 12.88
C LYS A 3 -49.90 4.36 12.69
N LEU A 4 -49.16 4.76 13.72
CA LEU A 4 -47.69 4.82 13.69
C LEU A 4 -47.04 3.41 13.67
N SER A 5 -47.58 2.48 14.47
CA SER A 5 -47.13 1.08 14.50
C SER A 5 -47.40 0.37 13.17
N LEU A 6 -48.59 0.58 12.57
CA LEU A 6 -48.96 -0.05 11.31
C LEU A 6 -48.11 0.46 10.13
N SER A 7 -47.83 1.77 10.09
CA SER A 7 -46.95 2.38 9.10
C SER A 7 -45.50 1.87 9.22
N ALA A 8 -44.99 1.73 10.45
CA ALA A 8 -43.66 1.17 10.71
C ALA A 8 -43.55 -0.32 10.30
N ALA A 9 -44.59 -1.11 10.57
CA ALA A 9 -44.62 -2.53 10.19
C ALA A 9 -44.66 -2.73 8.66
N LEU A 10 -45.42 -1.90 7.94
CA LEU A 10 -45.44 -1.90 6.47
C LEU A 10 -44.09 -1.48 5.89
N TRP A 11 -43.48 -0.44 6.46
CA TRP A 11 -42.16 0.02 6.06
C TRP A 11 -41.08 -1.06 6.25
N LEU A 12 -41.10 -1.77 7.39
CA LEU A 12 -40.16 -2.85 7.69
C LEU A 12 -40.34 -4.04 6.73
N ARG A 13 -41.60 -4.46 6.50
CA ARG A 13 -41.92 -5.51 5.52
C ARG A 13 -41.44 -5.16 4.12
N GLN A 14 -41.60 -3.89 3.73
CA GLN A 14 -41.14 -3.41 2.43
C GLN A 14 -39.61 -3.41 2.32
N THR A 15 -38.89 -2.93 3.34
CA THR A 15 -37.42 -3.02 3.40
C THR A 15 -36.95 -4.48 3.32
N GLN A 16 -37.62 -5.40 4.02
CA GLN A 16 -37.26 -6.82 3.98
C GLN A 16 -37.48 -7.43 2.59
N ALA A 17 -38.61 -7.13 1.94
CA ALA A 17 -38.91 -7.62 0.59
C ALA A 17 -37.91 -7.11 -0.45
N LEU A 18 -37.56 -5.82 -0.40
CA LEU A 18 -36.55 -5.21 -1.26
C LEU A 18 -35.16 -5.81 -1.00
N THR A 19 -34.82 -6.08 0.27
CA THR A 19 -33.50 -6.63 0.63
C THR A 19 -33.37 -8.05 0.11
N LYS A 20 -34.42 -8.87 0.27
CA LYS A 20 -34.48 -10.22 -0.30
C LYS A 20 -34.35 -10.20 -1.82
N LYS A 21 -34.98 -9.25 -2.51
CA LYS A 21 -34.85 -9.08 -3.95
C LYS A 21 -33.40 -8.79 -4.35
N ILE A 22 -32.75 -7.82 -3.70
CA ILE A 22 -31.36 -7.45 -4.00
C ILE A 22 -30.42 -8.65 -3.77
N LEU A 23 -30.59 -9.35 -2.64
CA LEU A 23 -29.80 -10.53 -2.30
C LEU A 23 -29.99 -11.66 -3.32
N LEU A 24 -31.23 -11.95 -3.75
CA LEU A 24 -31.50 -12.98 -4.76
C LEU A 24 -30.83 -12.64 -6.10
N ILE A 25 -30.93 -11.38 -6.55
CA ILE A 25 -30.31 -10.96 -7.81
C ILE A 25 -28.77 -11.06 -7.72
N MET A 26 -28.17 -10.62 -6.61
CA MET A 26 -26.71 -10.54 -6.49
C MET A 26 -26.05 -11.87 -6.12
N VAL A 27 -26.64 -12.61 -5.19
CA VAL A 27 -26.06 -13.85 -4.63
C VAL A 27 -26.44 -15.07 -5.45
N ILE A 28 -27.65 -15.12 -6.04
CA ILE A 28 -28.12 -16.30 -6.77
C ILE A 28 -27.97 -16.10 -8.28
N ARG A 29 -28.50 -15.00 -8.82
CA ARG A 29 -28.54 -14.80 -10.28
C ARG A 29 -27.22 -14.33 -10.88
N HIS A 30 -26.49 -13.47 -10.19
CA HIS A 30 -25.20 -12.92 -10.63
C HIS A 30 -24.05 -13.30 -9.68
N TRP A 31 -24.11 -14.49 -9.10
CA TRP A 31 -23.17 -14.97 -8.08
C TRP A 31 -21.69 -14.84 -8.50
N LEU A 32 -21.35 -15.19 -9.74
CA LEU A 32 -19.97 -15.15 -10.24
C LEU A 32 -19.43 -13.72 -10.36
N SER A 33 -20.25 -12.79 -10.89
CA SER A 33 -19.89 -11.37 -11.00
C SER A 33 -19.72 -10.74 -9.62
N THR A 34 -20.61 -11.07 -8.69
CA THR A 34 -20.55 -10.62 -7.30
C THR A 34 -19.31 -11.18 -6.60
N LEU A 35 -18.98 -12.47 -6.79
CA LEU A 35 -17.80 -13.10 -6.22
C LEU A 35 -16.49 -12.49 -6.74
N ILE A 36 -16.39 -12.27 -8.05
CA ILE A 36 -15.18 -11.65 -8.64
C ILE A 36 -14.99 -10.23 -8.10
N ARG A 37 -16.05 -9.41 -8.08
CA ARG A 37 -15.98 -8.00 -7.66
C ARG A 37 -15.82 -7.82 -6.16
N CYS A 38 -16.51 -8.65 -5.37
CA CYS A 38 -16.48 -8.60 -3.92
C CYS A 38 -15.18 -9.23 -3.39
N LEU A 39 -14.79 -10.39 -3.89
CA LEU A 39 -13.72 -11.19 -3.27
C LEU A 39 -12.42 -11.19 -4.07
N VAL A 40 -12.47 -11.51 -5.36
CA VAL A 40 -11.25 -11.71 -6.16
C VAL A 40 -10.48 -10.41 -6.34
N ILE A 41 -11.15 -9.32 -6.75
CA ILE A 41 -10.49 -8.05 -7.03
C ILE A 41 -9.80 -7.48 -5.77
N PRO A 42 -10.47 -7.34 -4.60
CA PRO A 42 -9.81 -6.78 -3.42
C PRO A 42 -8.66 -7.66 -2.90
N ILE A 43 -8.82 -8.99 -2.90
CA ILE A 43 -7.77 -9.92 -2.46
C ILE A 43 -6.57 -9.85 -3.40
N LEU A 44 -6.80 -9.82 -4.72
CA LEU A 44 -5.72 -9.73 -5.70
C LEU A 44 -4.94 -8.42 -5.53
N VAL A 45 -5.62 -7.28 -5.42
CA VAL A 45 -4.98 -5.98 -5.16
C VAL A 45 -4.19 -6.01 -3.85
N LEU A 46 -4.76 -6.53 -2.77
CA LEU A 46 -4.07 -6.59 -1.48
C LEU A 46 -2.87 -7.54 -1.52
N SER A 47 -2.99 -8.70 -2.18
CA SER A 47 -1.89 -9.65 -2.36
C SER A 47 -0.74 -9.06 -3.18
N LEU A 48 -1.05 -8.25 -4.19
CA LEU A 48 -0.06 -7.56 -4.99
C LEU A 48 0.68 -6.52 -4.13
N VAL A 49 -0.07 -5.73 -3.35
CA VAL A 49 0.47 -4.72 -2.43
C VAL A 49 1.36 -5.33 -1.36
N LEU A 50 0.93 -6.43 -0.72
CA LEU A 50 1.73 -7.16 0.26
C LEU A 50 2.93 -7.86 -0.39
N GLY A 51 2.74 -8.37 -1.61
CA GLY A 51 3.77 -8.99 -2.42
C GLY A 51 4.88 -8.04 -2.87
N VAL A 52 4.68 -6.72 -2.82
CA VAL A 52 5.73 -5.73 -3.11
C VAL A 52 6.99 -5.98 -2.28
N GLN A 53 6.85 -6.46 -1.05
CA GLN A 53 7.97 -6.80 -0.18
C GLN A 53 8.83 -7.94 -0.73
N ASN A 54 8.22 -8.88 -1.45
CA ASN A 54 8.87 -10.09 -1.94
C ASN A 54 9.67 -9.86 -3.23
N PHE A 55 9.49 -8.72 -3.91
CA PHE A 55 10.29 -8.37 -5.10
C PHE A 55 11.70 -7.86 -4.76
N THR A 56 12.01 -7.63 -3.49
CA THR A 56 13.34 -7.25 -3.06
C THR A 56 14.21 -8.51 -2.92
N PRO A 57 15.42 -8.56 -3.51
CA PRO A 57 16.30 -9.73 -3.38
C PRO A 57 16.55 -10.06 -1.91
N SER A 58 16.37 -11.33 -1.56
CA SER A 58 16.50 -11.82 -0.18
C SER A 58 17.97 -11.93 0.20
N SER A 59 18.50 -10.95 0.92
CA SER A 59 19.82 -11.05 1.54
C SER A 59 19.76 -11.83 2.86
N LYS A 60 20.77 -12.66 3.12
CA LYS A 60 20.95 -13.36 4.40
C LYS A 60 22.09 -12.74 5.18
N TYR A 61 21.80 -12.39 6.43
CA TYR A 61 22.66 -11.67 7.34
C TYR A 61 23.14 -12.59 8.47
N GLY A 62 24.32 -12.31 9.02
CA GLY A 62 24.88 -13.05 10.15
C GLY A 62 26.40 -13.17 10.05
N ILE A 63 26.89 -14.29 10.55
CA ILE A 63 28.31 -14.67 10.49
C ILE A 63 28.38 -15.98 9.71
N GLY A 64 29.18 -15.97 8.64
CA GLY A 64 29.39 -17.10 7.76
C GLY A 64 30.40 -18.10 8.34
N LYS A 65 30.48 -19.26 7.70
CA LYS A 65 31.51 -20.26 8.00
C LYS A 65 32.84 -19.85 7.36
N PRO A 66 33.99 -20.27 7.91
CA PRO A 66 35.26 -20.10 7.22
C PRO A 66 35.20 -20.78 5.87
N ALA A 67 35.74 -20.11 4.86
CA ALA A 67 35.99 -20.69 3.55
C ALA A 67 37.32 -20.13 3.03
N SER A 68 38.05 -20.92 2.27
CA SER A 68 39.29 -20.45 1.65
C SER A 68 38.99 -19.38 0.60
N ALA A 69 39.81 -18.33 0.57
CA ALA A 69 39.62 -17.25 -0.39
C ALA A 69 39.78 -17.77 -1.84
N PRO A 70 38.93 -17.33 -2.78
CA PRO A 70 39.02 -17.73 -4.17
C PRO A 70 40.31 -17.20 -4.81
N ILE A 71 40.91 -17.98 -5.70
CA ILE A 71 42.04 -17.53 -6.49
C ILE A 71 41.52 -16.64 -7.63
N LEU A 72 42.25 -15.58 -7.97
CA LEU A 72 41.83 -14.64 -9.01
C LEU A 72 41.59 -15.32 -10.37
N SER A 73 42.39 -16.31 -10.73
CA SER A 73 42.21 -17.10 -11.97
C SER A 73 40.91 -17.89 -12.02
N GLU A 74 40.36 -18.29 -10.87
CA GLU A 74 39.11 -19.07 -10.78
C GLU A 74 37.87 -18.18 -10.69
N ALA A 75 38.01 -16.98 -10.13
CA ALA A 75 36.91 -16.04 -9.90
C ALA A 75 36.69 -15.03 -11.04
N THR A 76 37.64 -14.95 -11.97
CA THR A 76 37.60 -13.97 -13.07
C THR A 76 36.94 -14.59 -14.30
N PRO A 77 35.86 -14.00 -14.84
CA PRO A 77 35.26 -14.46 -16.10
C PRO A 77 36.26 -14.35 -17.26
N ASP A 78 36.21 -15.30 -18.20
CA ASP A 78 37.04 -15.26 -19.42
C ASP A 78 36.85 -13.92 -20.16
N GLY A 79 37.95 -13.19 -20.38
CA GLY A 79 37.94 -11.88 -21.05
C GLY A 79 37.63 -10.66 -20.15
N ALA A 80 37.68 -10.83 -18.82
CA ALA A 80 37.55 -9.74 -17.87
C ALA A 80 38.65 -8.67 -18.06
N LYS A 81 38.25 -7.40 -18.10
CA LYS A 81 39.18 -6.27 -18.24
C LYS A 81 39.62 -5.77 -16.85
N LEU A 82 40.89 -5.94 -16.52
CA LEU A 82 41.53 -5.35 -15.35
C LEU A 82 42.28 -4.08 -15.76
N PHE A 83 42.10 -2.99 -15.01
CA PHE A 83 42.79 -1.73 -15.29
C PHE A 83 43.67 -1.31 -14.13
N ILE A 84 44.98 -1.15 -14.36
CA ILE A 84 45.90 -0.72 -13.30
C ILE A 84 46.40 0.68 -13.61
N ILE A 85 46.29 1.58 -12.63
CA ILE A 85 46.78 2.95 -12.70
C ILE A 85 48.03 3.05 -11.83
N GLN A 86 49.15 3.36 -12.48
CA GLN A 86 50.40 3.74 -11.83
C GLN A 86 50.57 5.26 -11.95
N PRO A 87 50.63 6.01 -10.83
CA PRO A 87 50.95 7.44 -10.87
C PRO A 87 52.41 7.65 -11.23
N SER A 88 52.72 8.82 -11.79
CA SER A 88 54.05 9.20 -12.31
C SER A 88 55.19 9.25 -11.28
N GLY A 89 54.92 9.02 -10.00
CA GLY A 89 55.91 8.96 -8.91
C GLY A 89 55.94 7.62 -8.15
N ALA A 90 55.27 6.59 -8.66
CA ALA A 90 55.33 5.25 -8.12
C ALA A 90 56.70 4.62 -8.37
N GLY A 91 57.25 3.93 -7.38
CA GLY A 91 58.55 3.27 -7.47
C GLY A 91 58.59 2.12 -8.48
N SER A 92 59.79 1.64 -8.80
CA SER A 92 59.99 0.48 -9.69
C SER A 92 59.44 -0.84 -9.12
N ASP A 93 59.11 -0.86 -7.82
CA ASP A 93 58.41 -1.96 -7.15
C ASP A 93 56.99 -2.18 -7.68
N VAL A 94 56.29 -1.12 -8.07
CA VAL A 94 54.94 -1.20 -8.63
C VAL A 94 54.98 -1.86 -10.01
N SER A 95 56.02 -1.61 -10.81
CA SER A 95 56.18 -2.21 -12.13
C SER A 95 56.47 -3.72 -12.07
N ALA A 96 57.15 -4.21 -11.02
CA ALA A 96 57.35 -5.65 -10.78
C ALA A 96 56.05 -6.39 -10.43
N VAL A 97 55.03 -5.69 -9.91
CA VAL A 97 53.71 -6.24 -9.60
C VAL A 97 52.77 -6.21 -10.82
N ILE A 98 53.10 -5.44 -11.88
CA ILE A 98 52.20 -5.08 -12.98
C ILE A 98 52.48 -5.86 -14.29
N GLU A 99 53.47 -6.74 -14.32
CA GLU A 99 54.20 -7.27 -15.50
C GLU A 99 53.41 -7.68 -16.77
N ASP A 100 52.06 -7.71 -16.78
CA ASP A 100 51.26 -8.24 -17.89
C ASP A 100 49.92 -7.51 -18.21
N VAL A 101 49.78 -6.19 -17.98
CA VAL A 101 48.47 -5.50 -18.16
C VAL A 101 48.49 -4.30 -19.13
N GLU A 102 47.65 -4.36 -20.17
CA GLU A 102 47.39 -3.24 -21.10
C GLU A 102 46.62 -2.09 -20.42
N LEU A 103 47.10 -0.85 -20.60
CA LEU A 103 46.40 0.37 -20.15
C LEU A 103 45.18 0.68 -21.04
N MET A 104 44.03 0.05 -20.77
CA MET A 104 42.74 0.42 -21.39
C MET A 104 41.86 1.29 -20.50
N LYS A 105 41.23 2.32 -21.07
CA LYS A 105 40.24 3.13 -20.35
C LYS A 105 38.96 2.31 -20.06
N CYS A 106 38.43 2.46 -18.85
CA CYS A 106 37.14 1.90 -18.42
C CYS A 106 36.03 2.95 -18.56
N PRO A 107 35.27 3.00 -19.66
CA PRO A 107 34.13 3.88 -19.78
C PRO A 107 33.01 3.44 -18.82
N THR A 108 32.22 4.41 -18.37
CA THR A 108 30.99 4.21 -17.60
C THR A 108 29.78 4.68 -18.41
N ASP A 109 28.69 3.93 -18.34
CA ASP A 109 27.37 4.36 -18.82
C ASP A 109 26.79 5.48 -17.93
N ILE A 110 25.73 6.16 -18.38
CA ILE A 110 25.01 7.20 -17.63
C ILE A 110 24.49 6.73 -16.26
N ASN A 111 24.31 5.42 -16.11
CA ASN A 111 23.90 4.77 -14.87
C ASN A 111 25.09 4.40 -13.96
N GLY A 112 26.31 4.80 -14.31
CA GLY A 112 27.54 4.45 -13.59
C GLY A 112 27.96 2.98 -13.72
N ARG A 113 27.42 2.26 -14.71
CA ARG A 113 27.80 0.86 -15.00
C ARG A 113 29.03 0.83 -15.89
N THR A 114 29.95 -0.10 -15.61
CA THR A 114 31.15 -0.31 -16.43
C THR A 114 31.32 -1.78 -16.72
N ASP A 115 31.86 -2.09 -17.90
CA ASP A 115 32.19 -3.45 -18.32
C ASP A 115 33.57 -3.90 -17.82
N CYS A 116 34.32 -2.99 -17.17
CA CYS A 116 35.56 -3.36 -16.52
C CYS A 116 35.31 -4.18 -15.26
N TYR A 117 36.11 -5.24 -15.08
CA TYR A 117 36.01 -6.15 -13.95
C TYR A 117 36.48 -5.47 -12.66
N ALA A 118 37.67 -4.87 -12.71
CA ALA A 118 38.20 -4.05 -11.63
C ALA A 118 39.25 -3.06 -12.13
N ALA A 119 39.49 -2.04 -11.32
CA ALA A 119 40.58 -1.11 -11.47
C ALA A 119 41.36 -0.97 -10.16
N VAL A 120 42.70 -0.95 -10.22
CA VAL A 120 43.58 -0.79 -9.06
C VAL A 120 44.40 0.47 -9.25
N ILE A 121 44.40 1.34 -8.25
CA ILE A 121 45.15 2.59 -8.24
C ILE A 121 46.17 2.49 -7.13
N PHE A 122 47.45 2.44 -7.47
CA PHE A 122 48.53 2.51 -6.49
C PHE A 122 48.77 3.98 -6.15
N ASN A 123 48.55 4.38 -4.90
CA ASN A 123 48.75 5.76 -4.45
C ASN A 123 50.17 5.99 -3.93
N ASP A 124 50.74 4.99 -3.25
CA ASP A 124 52.09 5.05 -2.64
C ASP A 124 52.73 3.65 -2.63
N SER A 125 54.05 3.60 -2.72
CA SER A 125 54.87 2.39 -2.64
C SER A 125 56.18 2.65 -1.88
N PRO A 126 56.79 1.63 -1.26
CA PRO A 126 58.05 1.79 -0.51
C PRO A 126 59.20 2.43 -1.29
N LEU A 127 59.29 2.19 -2.60
CA LEU A 127 60.29 2.80 -3.48
C LEU A 127 59.81 4.09 -4.18
N GLY A 128 58.63 4.60 -3.82
CA GLY A 128 58.09 5.84 -4.37
C GLY A 128 58.79 7.10 -3.88
N ASP A 129 58.78 8.14 -4.73
CA ASP A 129 59.44 9.43 -4.45
C ASP A 129 58.62 10.37 -3.53
N GLY A 130 57.37 10.02 -3.21
CA GLY A 130 56.51 10.83 -2.33
C GLY A 130 55.49 10.00 -1.55
N GLY A 131 55.13 10.44 -0.34
CA GLY A 131 54.19 9.75 0.55
C GLY A 131 54.83 9.27 1.87
N ASN A 132 54.20 8.28 2.51
CA ASN A 132 54.69 7.65 3.74
C ASN A 132 55.63 6.45 3.45
N LYS A 133 55.92 6.16 2.17
CA LYS A 133 56.71 5.01 1.71
C LYS A 133 56.12 3.67 2.19
N GLN A 134 54.80 3.59 2.16
CA GLN A 134 54.05 2.40 2.52
C GLN A 134 53.14 2.01 1.36
N TRP A 135 52.85 0.72 1.22
CA TRP A 135 51.88 0.24 0.24
C TRP A 135 50.51 0.85 0.51
N ASN A 136 50.04 1.70 -0.39
CA ASN A 136 48.71 2.29 -0.35
C ASN A 136 48.09 2.13 -1.73
N TYR A 137 47.06 1.28 -1.84
CA TYR A 137 46.35 1.05 -3.08
C TYR A 137 44.84 1.15 -2.89
N THR A 138 44.12 1.57 -3.92
CA THR A 138 42.66 1.65 -3.95
C THR A 138 42.15 0.74 -5.06
N MET A 139 41.35 -0.26 -4.69
CA MET A 139 40.65 -1.12 -5.65
C MET A 139 39.22 -0.62 -5.89
N ARG A 140 38.81 -0.59 -7.16
CA ARG A 140 37.46 -0.25 -7.61
C ARG A 140 36.95 -1.36 -8.50
N CYS A 141 35.93 -2.08 -8.07
CA CYS A 141 35.36 -3.17 -8.86
C CYS A 141 34.15 -2.71 -9.67
N GLY A 142 33.91 -3.36 -10.81
CA GLY A 142 32.77 -3.09 -11.67
C GLY A 142 31.44 -3.35 -10.96
N SER A 143 30.54 -2.37 -11.03
CA SER A 143 29.18 -2.47 -10.44
C SER A 143 28.31 -3.54 -11.11
N SER A 144 28.63 -3.93 -12.34
CA SER A 144 27.95 -4.97 -13.12
C SER A 144 28.09 -6.38 -12.53
N ASN A 145 29.19 -6.64 -11.80
CA ASN A 145 29.51 -7.96 -11.26
C ASN A 145 29.02 -8.17 -9.82
N LEU A 146 28.47 -7.13 -9.18
CA LEU A 146 27.88 -7.23 -7.85
C LEU A 146 26.42 -7.69 -7.97
N GLY A 147 26.14 -8.91 -7.52
CA GLY A 147 24.77 -9.42 -7.41
C GLY A 147 23.88 -8.51 -6.57
N SER A 148 22.58 -8.45 -6.90
CA SER A 148 21.61 -7.57 -6.23
C SER A 148 21.29 -7.97 -4.78
N GLY A 149 21.72 -9.15 -4.34
CA GLY A 149 21.59 -9.64 -2.97
C GLY A 149 22.85 -10.37 -2.53
N PHE A 150 23.03 -10.48 -1.22
CA PHE A 150 24.18 -11.17 -0.62
C PHE A 150 23.71 -12.26 0.34
N ASP A 151 24.42 -13.38 0.37
CA ASP A 151 24.16 -14.48 1.30
C ASP A 151 25.46 -14.83 2.03
N VAL A 152 25.54 -14.44 3.30
CA VAL A 152 26.72 -14.65 4.15
C VAL A 152 27.01 -16.14 4.39
N PHE A 153 26.01 -17.01 4.25
CA PHE A 153 26.17 -18.46 4.47
C PHE A 153 26.62 -19.20 3.20
N GLN A 154 26.56 -18.54 2.04
CA GLN A 154 26.95 -19.13 0.77
C GLN A 154 28.36 -18.65 0.37
N SER A 155 29.38 -19.29 0.94
CA SER A 155 30.79 -18.99 0.63
C SER A 155 31.14 -19.11 -0.85
N ALA A 156 30.50 -20.01 -1.61
CA ALA A 156 30.73 -20.11 -3.05
C ALA A 156 30.29 -18.85 -3.84
N LYS A 157 29.29 -18.10 -3.36
CA LYS A 157 28.89 -16.81 -3.95
C LYS A 157 29.76 -15.66 -3.48
N ALA A 158 30.48 -15.83 -2.37
CA ALA A 158 31.54 -14.92 -1.97
C ALA A 158 32.63 -14.81 -3.03
N ALA A 159 32.89 -15.94 -3.73
CA ALA A 159 33.88 -16.00 -4.78
C ALA A 159 33.55 -15.11 -5.99
N THR A 160 32.27 -14.80 -6.18
CA THR A 160 31.82 -13.87 -7.23
C THR A 160 32.10 -12.41 -6.88
N ASN A 161 32.38 -12.08 -5.61
CA ASN A 161 32.76 -10.72 -5.25
C ASN A 161 34.19 -10.45 -5.73
N PRO A 162 34.40 -9.54 -6.70
CA PRO A 162 35.71 -9.28 -7.30
C PRO A 162 36.74 -8.69 -6.32
N HIS A 163 36.30 -8.15 -5.17
CA HIS A 163 37.20 -7.52 -4.21
C HIS A 163 38.19 -8.51 -3.55
N ILE A 164 37.69 -9.66 -3.10
CA ILE A 164 38.50 -10.63 -2.33
C ILE A 164 39.62 -11.28 -3.16
N PRO A 165 39.35 -11.89 -4.33
CA PRO A 165 40.40 -12.50 -5.14
C PRO A 165 41.43 -11.49 -5.62
N LEU A 166 40.99 -10.26 -5.94
CA LEU A 166 41.89 -9.18 -6.35
C LEU A 166 42.81 -8.73 -5.22
N GLN A 167 42.25 -8.54 -4.02
CA GLN A 167 43.03 -8.18 -2.85
C GLN A 167 44.05 -9.28 -2.52
N LEU A 168 43.63 -10.55 -2.57
CA LEU A 168 44.53 -11.68 -2.35
C LEU A 168 45.68 -11.69 -3.36
N ALA A 169 45.40 -11.51 -4.65
CA ALA A 169 46.43 -11.49 -5.69
C ALA A 169 47.46 -10.36 -5.51
N ILE A 170 47.00 -9.17 -5.14
CA ILE A 170 47.88 -8.03 -4.86
C ILE A 170 48.75 -8.30 -3.62
N ASP A 171 48.16 -8.79 -2.54
CA ASP A 171 48.89 -9.05 -1.29
C ASP A 171 49.90 -10.20 -1.47
N GLN A 172 49.58 -11.22 -2.26
CA GLN A 172 50.51 -12.30 -2.65
C GLN A 172 51.66 -11.77 -3.50
N ALA A 173 51.40 -10.86 -4.45
CA ALA A 173 52.44 -10.23 -5.26
C ALA A 173 53.37 -9.33 -4.43
N ILE A 174 52.82 -8.57 -3.46
CA ILE A 174 53.60 -7.72 -2.56
C ILE A 174 54.48 -8.54 -1.61
N THR A 175 53.94 -9.64 -1.06
CA THR A 175 54.63 -10.44 -0.04
C THR A 175 55.43 -11.62 -0.61
N ASN A 176 55.33 -11.87 -1.91
CA ASN A 176 55.87 -13.05 -2.60
C ASN A 176 55.50 -14.37 -1.89
N SER A 177 54.24 -14.47 -1.45
CA SER A 177 53.70 -15.60 -0.71
C SER A 177 52.59 -16.29 -1.51
N SER A 178 52.51 -17.62 -1.42
CA SER A 178 51.43 -18.43 -2.02
C SER A 178 50.37 -18.87 -1.00
N THR A 179 50.42 -18.34 0.22
CA THR A 179 49.46 -18.72 1.27
C THR A 179 48.07 -18.17 0.94
N VAL A 180 47.05 -19.04 1.02
CA VAL A 180 45.64 -18.67 0.83
C VAL A 180 44.98 -18.59 2.22
N PRO A 181 44.59 -17.40 2.68
CA PRO A 181 43.94 -17.26 3.97
C PRO A 181 42.49 -17.73 3.92
N ASP A 182 41.98 -18.20 5.06
CA ASP A 182 40.56 -18.42 5.25
C ASP A 182 39.85 -17.09 5.49
N MET A 183 38.75 -16.88 4.76
CA MET A 183 37.91 -15.71 4.86
C MET A 183 36.62 -16.00 5.64
N TYR A 184 36.16 -14.99 6.38
CA TYR A 184 34.87 -15.00 7.07
C TYR A 184 34.01 -13.84 6.55
N MET A 185 32.82 -14.17 6.08
CA MET A 185 31.82 -13.16 5.77
C MET A 185 31.04 -12.82 7.03
N PHE A 186 30.88 -11.54 7.31
CA PHE A 186 30.05 -11.09 8.41
C PHE A 186 29.30 -9.83 8.01
N THR A 187 28.13 -9.67 8.62
CA THR A 187 27.37 -8.42 8.56
C THR A 187 27.23 -7.86 9.96
N ARG A 188 27.33 -6.54 10.07
CA ARG A 188 27.08 -5.84 11.34
C ARG A 188 25.65 -6.06 11.87
N THR A 189 24.71 -6.31 10.97
CA THR A 189 23.29 -6.51 11.26
C THR A 189 22.98 -8.00 11.37
N THR A 190 22.16 -8.40 12.33
CA THR A 190 21.65 -9.79 12.43
C THR A 190 20.46 -10.03 11.50
N GLN A 191 20.09 -11.29 11.24
CA GLN A 191 18.94 -11.63 10.40
C GLN A 191 17.62 -11.08 10.98
N GLU A 192 17.48 -11.10 12.31
CA GLU A 192 16.32 -10.59 13.04
C GLU A 192 16.24 -9.07 12.91
N GLN A 193 17.38 -8.38 13.04
CA GLN A 193 17.45 -6.93 12.86
C GLN A 193 17.14 -6.55 11.41
N ALA A 194 17.67 -7.28 10.42
CA ALA A 194 17.38 -7.04 9.01
C ALA A 194 15.88 -7.21 8.71
N LYS A 195 15.24 -8.27 9.21
CA LYS A 195 13.78 -8.47 9.12
C LYS A 195 13.01 -7.30 9.76
N SER A 196 13.46 -6.81 10.91
CA SER A 196 12.83 -5.65 11.59
C SER A 196 12.95 -4.35 10.78
N VAL A 197 14.10 -4.13 10.11
CA VAL A 197 14.35 -2.96 9.25
C VAL A 197 13.53 -3.08 7.98
N HIS A 198 13.50 -4.26 7.35
CA HIS A 198 12.68 -4.52 6.16
C HIS A 198 11.20 -4.27 6.45
N ARG A 199 10.68 -4.78 7.58
CA ARG A 199 9.32 -4.52 8.03
C ARG A 199 9.06 -3.02 8.21
N ARG A 200 9.96 -2.29 8.87
CA ARG A 200 9.83 -0.83 9.05
C ARG A 200 9.85 -0.06 7.73
N LYS A 201 10.73 -0.42 6.79
CA LYS A 201 10.77 0.17 5.44
C LYS A 201 9.48 -0.04 4.67
N PHE A 202 8.89 -1.23 4.75
CA PHE A 202 7.59 -1.47 4.14
C PHE A 202 6.49 -0.58 4.75
N ILE A 203 6.51 -0.40 6.07
CA ILE A 203 5.57 0.48 6.76
C ILE A 203 5.78 1.94 6.33
N ASP A 204 7.01 2.36 6.11
CA ASP A 204 7.30 3.69 5.56
C ASP A 204 6.75 3.83 4.14
N MET A 205 6.81 2.78 3.32
CA MET A 205 6.16 2.76 2.00
C MET A 205 4.62 2.83 2.10
N LEU A 206 4.03 2.15 3.09
CA LEU A 206 2.60 2.28 3.43
C LEU A 206 2.22 3.71 3.78
N LEU A 207 3.00 4.37 4.64
CA LEU A 207 2.79 5.76 5.05
C LEU A 207 3.04 6.74 3.90
N GLY A 208 3.95 6.42 2.97
CA GLY A 208 4.32 7.27 1.84
C GLY A 208 3.32 7.28 0.67
N GLY A 209 2.33 6.38 0.65
CA GLY A 209 1.26 6.41 -0.35
C GLY A 209 0.69 5.06 -0.76
N LEU A 210 1.32 3.94 -0.38
CA LEU A 210 0.80 2.61 -0.67
C LEU A 210 -0.55 2.35 0.04
N ASN A 211 -0.86 3.11 1.10
CA ASN A 211 -2.19 3.14 1.73
C ASN A 211 -3.34 3.55 0.77
N LEU A 212 -3.08 4.39 -0.24
CA LEU A 212 -4.06 4.79 -1.25
C LEU A 212 -4.39 3.60 -2.17
N VAL A 213 -3.39 2.76 -2.44
CA VAL A 213 -3.57 1.50 -3.20
C VAL A 213 -4.37 0.50 -2.37
N CYS A 214 -4.11 0.40 -1.06
CA CYS A 214 -4.97 -0.37 -0.15
C CYS A 214 -6.41 0.13 -0.18
N PHE A 215 -6.64 1.45 -0.18
CA PHE A 215 -7.97 2.03 -0.34
C PHE A 215 -8.61 1.73 -1.70
N ALA A 216 -7.81 1.67 -2.78
CA ALA A 216 -8.30 1.35 -4.11
C ALA A 216 -8.98 -0.03 -4.19
N SER A 217 -8.56 -0.99 -3.36
CA SER A 217 -9.23 -2.29 -3.24
C SER A 217 -10.71 -2.17 -2.83
N MET A 218 -11.04 -1.17 -2.00
CA MET A 218 -12.41 -0.88 -1.54
C MET A 218 -13.24 -0.05 -2.54
N LEU A 219 -12.63 0.46 -3.62
CA LEU A 219 -13.37 1.18 -4.67
C LEU A 219 -14.28 0.25 -5.48
N SER A 220 -13.93 -1.04 -5.59
CA SER A 220 -14.78 -2.05 -6.23
C SER A 220 -16.17 -2.10 -5.59
N LEU A 221 -16.23 -2.06 -4.25
CA LEU A 221 -17.48 -1.97 -3.49
C LEU A 221 -18.28 -0.71 -3.85
N GLY A 222 -17.64 0.46 -3.84
CA GLY A 222 -18.32 1.71 -4.17
C GLY A 222 -18.89 1.73 -5.59
N TYR A 223 -18.12 1.22 -6.56
CA TYR A 223 -18.57 1.09 -7.94
C TYR A 223 -19.78 0.17 -8.07
N HIS A 224 -19.80 -0.95 -7.35
CA HIS A 224 -20.90 -1.90 -7.37
C HIS A 224 -22.18 -1.30 -6.79
N VAL A 225 -22.10 -0.64 -5.63
CA VAL A 225 -23.26 0.00 -4.96
C VAL A 225 -23.83 1.12 -5.83
N ILE A 226 -23.00 2.05 -6.29
CA ILE A 226 -23.49 3.19 -7.08
C ILE A 226 -23.99 2.73 -8.45
N GLY A 227 -23.33 1.73 -9.05
CA GLY A 227 -23.72 1.16 -10.34
C GLY A 227 -25.10 0.50 -10.31
N THR A 228 -25.41 -0.25 -9.25
CA THR A 228 -26.72 -0.90 -9.09
C THR A 228 -27.82 0.12 -8.85
N ILE A 229 -27.60 1.11 -7.97
CA ILE A 229 -28.56 2.21 -7.74
C ILE A 229 -28.80 3.00 -9.03
N ALA A 230 -27.75 3.31 -9.78
CA ALA A 230 -27.87 4.02 -11.05
C ALA A 230 -28.61 3.18 -12.11
N ALA A 231 -28.35 1.88 -12.18
CA ALA A 231 -29.05 0.97 -13.09
C ALA A 231 -30.56 0.89 -12.77
N GLU A 232 -30.92 0.76 -11.50
CA GLU A 232 -32.33 0.72 -11.06
C GLU A 232 -33.06 2.06 -11.22
N ARG A 233 -32.33 3.18 -11.23
CA ARG A 233 -32.89 4.50 -11.59
C ARG A 233 -33.08 4.65 -13.09
N LYS A 234 -32.10 4.22 -13.90
CA LYS A 234 -32.17 4.27 -15.37
C LYS A 234 -33.30 3.41 -15.93
N SER A 235 -33.59 2.27 -15.31
CA SER A 235 -34.71 1.41 -15.70
C SER A 235 -36.09 1.93 -15.28
N GLY A 236 -36.17 3.06 -14.57
CA GLY A 236 -37.43 3.61 -14.06
C GLY A 236 -38.03 2.85 -12.86
N MET A 237 -37.39 1.77 -12.40
CA MET A 237 -37.90 0.94 -11.31
C MET A 237 -38.01 1.71 -9.98
N THR A 238 -37.11 2.64 -9.72
CA THR A 238 -37.18 3.53 -8.55
C THR A 238 -38.43 4.41 -8.56
N GLN A 239 -38.88 4.88 -9.74
CA GLN A 239 -40.09 5.69 -9.86
C GLN A 239 -41.34 4.84 -9.65
N LEU A 240 -41.36 3.62 -10.20
CA LEU A 240 -42.46 2.68 -10.04
C LEU A 240 -42.66 2.29 -8.56
N ILE A 241 -41.58 2.00 -7.83
CA ILE A 241 -41.62 1.69 -6.39
C ILE A 241 -42.15 2.88 -5.59
N ASP A 242 -41.80 4.11 -5.97
CA ASP A 242 -42.26 5.31 -5.27
C ASP A 242 -43.76 5.57 -5.47
N VAL A 243 -44.27 5.31 -6.68
CA VAL A 243 -45.71 5.41 -7.00
C VAL A 243 -46.52 4.34 -6.30
N MET A 244 -46.07 3.08 -6.32
CA MET A 244 -46.80 1.96 -5.69
C MET A 244 -46.67 1.95 -4.16
N GLY A 245 -45.55 2.42 -3.62
CA GLY A 245 -45.25 2.40 -2.18
C GLY A 245 -45.57 3.69 -1.44
N GLY A 246 -46.17 4.70 -2.10
CA GLY A 246 -46.63 5.93 -1.45
C GLY A 246 -45.52 6.79 -0.82
N GLY A 247 -44.30 6.79 -1.36
CA GLY A 247 -43.16 7.51 -0.75
C GLY A 247 -42.15 6.62 0.00
N ALA A 248 -42.12 5.32 -0.29
CA ALA A 248 -41.28 4.32 0.36
C ALA A 248 -39.78 4.40 0.01
N PHE A 249 -39.29 5.54 -0.47
CA PHE A 249 -37.88 5.69 -0.81
C PHE A 249 -36.94 5.41 0.37
N SER A 250 -37.32 5.75 1.60
CA SER A 250 -36.51 5.44 2.79
C SER A 250 -36.38 3.93 3.01
N ALA A 251 -37.42 3.14 2.72
CA ALA A 251 -37.38 1.68 2.82
C ALA A 251 -36.43 1.08 1.76
N GLN A 252 -36.46 1.64 0.54
CA GLN A 252 -35.56 1.26 -0.55
C GLN A 252 -34.10 1.62 -0.24
N LEU A 253 -33.85 2.81 0.32
CA LEU A 253 -32.52 3.26 0.72
C LEU A 253 -31.89 2.33 1.75
N LEU A 254 -32.64 2.06 2.82
CA LEU A 254 -32.18 1.18 3.89
C LEU A 254 -31.98 -0.25 3.40
N SER A 255 -32.81 -0.68 2.44
CA SER A 255 -32.67 -1.99 1.83
C SER A 255 -31.35 -2.16 1.07
N TYR A 256 -30.88 -1.13 0.36
CA TYR A 256 -29.54 -1.19 -0.25
C TYR A 256 -28.44 -1.30 0.80
N ILE A 257 -28.49 -0.49 1.85
CA ILE A 257 -27.47 -0.50 2.92
C ILE A 257 -27.40 -1.90 3.54
N ILE A 258 -28.53 -2.43 4.02
CA ILE A 258 -28.58 -3.76 4.66
C ILE A 258 -28.16 -4.86 3.69
N ALA A 259 -28.63 -4.85 2.44
CA ALA A 259 -28.29 -5.89 1.47
C ALA A 259 -26.79 -5.91 1.17
N PHE A 260 -26.18 -4.75 0.96
CA PHE A 260 -24.74 -4.66 0.71
C PHE A 260 -23.92 -4.97 1.95
N ASP A 261 -24.33 -4.52 3.14
CA ASP A 261 -23.62 -4.83 4.37
C ASP A 261 -23.58 -6.36 4.62
N ILE A 262 -24.66 -7.08 4.31
CA ILE A 262 -24.71 -8.56 4.39
C ILE A 262 -23.79 -9.22 3.34
N ILE A 263 -23.82 -8.75 2.10
CA ILE A 263 -23.02 -9.33 1.00
C ILE A 263 -21.52 -9.17 1.24
N TYR A 264 -21.10 -8.06 1.85
CA TYR A 264 -19.69 -7.73 2.09
C TYR A 264 -19.19 -8.15 3.48
N LEU A 265 -20.05 -8.59 4.40
CA LEU A 265 -19.68 -9.19 5.69
C LEU A 265 -18.69 -10.38 5.58
N PRO A 266 -18.89 -11.38 4.70
CA PRO A 266 -17.99 -12.54 4.62
C PRO A 266 -16.60 -12.22 4.06
N LEU A 267 -16.46 -11.12 3.30
CA LEU A 267 -15.17 -10.66 2.76
C LEU A 267 -14.20 -10.20 3.85
N LEU A 268 -14.74 -9.79 5.01
CA LEU A 268 -14.01 -9.14 6.09
C LEU A 268 -13.37 -10.12 7.08
N LEU A 269 -13.54 -11.43 6.87
CA LEU A 269 -13.22 -12.46 7.87
C LEU A 269 -12.04 -13.41 7.61
N PRO A 270 -11.31 -13.43 6.47
CA PRO A 270 -10.21 -14.38 6.38
C PRO A 270 -8.92 -13.76 6.93
N THR A 271 -8.42 -14.37 8.01
CA THR A 271 -7.00 -14.49 8.34
C THR A 271 -6.25 -13.28 8.93
N SER A 272 -6.75 -12.66 10.00
CA SER A 272 -5.84 -11.94 10.91
C SER A 272 -6.31 -11.95 12.36
N SER A 273 -5.48 -12.49 13.25
CA SER A 273 -5.65 -12.46 14.70
C SER A 273 -5.37 -11.06 15.24
N ALA A 274 -6.31 -10.14 15.04
CA ALA A 274 -6.41 -8.86 15.74
C ALA A 274 -7.85 -8.34 15.58
N GLY A 275 -8.70 -8.56 16.59
CA GLY A 275 -10.12 -8.15 16.55
C GLY A 275 -10.33 -6.65 16.24
N ILE A 276 -9.34 -5.80 16.55
CA ILE A 276 -9.34 -4.37 16.23
C ILE A 276 -9.35 -4.13 14.72
N THR A 277 -8.57 -4.88 13.95
CA THR A 277 -8.50 -4.74 12.49
C THR A 277 -9.79 -5.24 11.83
N ILE A 278 -10.36 -6.34 12.33
CA ILE A 278 -11.64 -6.88 11.83
C ILE A 278 -12.77 -5.86 12.05
N LEU A 279 -12.88 -5.34 13.27
CA LEU A 279 -13.90 -4.35 13.62
C LEU A 279 -13.75 -3.07 12.79
N TRP A 280 -12.51 -2.60 12.59
CA TRP A 280 -12.24 -1.45 11.73
C TRP A 280 -12.67 -1.70 10.27
N GLN A 281 -12.39 -2.88 9.72
CA GLN A 281 -12.78 -3.21 8.35
C GLN A 281 -14.31 -3.27 8.18
N ILE A 282 -15.04 -3.80 9.17
CA ILE A 282 -16.52 -3.79 9.17
C ILE A 282 -17.06 -2.36 9.22
N LEU A 283 -16.59 -1.55 10.18
CA LEU A 283 -17.04 -0.16 10.36
C LEU A 283 -16.76 0.69 9.12
N THR A 284 -15.60 0.50 8.49
CA THR A 284 -15.26 1.22 7.26
C THR A 284 -16.11 0.78 6.08
N GLY A 285 -16.42 -0.52 5.96
CA GLY A 285 -17.33 -1.06 4.96
C GLY A 285 -18.73 -0.45 5.04
N TRP A 286 -19.31 -0.42 6.25
CA TRP A 286 -20.63 0.18 6.49
C TRP A 286 -20.63 1.71 6.29
N ALA A 287 -19.57 2.40 6.72
CA ALA A 287 -19.46 3.84 6.48
C ALA A 287 -19.32 4.16 4.98
N LEU A 288 -18.65 3.28 4.24
CA LEU A 288 -18.46 3.35 2.80
C LEU A 288 -19.78 3.12 2.05
N THR A 289 -20.56 2.09 2.39
CA THR A 289 -21.88 1.85 1.77
C THR A 289 -22.80 3.05 1.98
N SER A 290 -22.89 3.58 3.21
CA SER A 290 -23.63 4.80 3.52
C SER A 290 -23.17 6.02 2.73
N GLY A 291 -21.86 6.26 2.62
CA GLY A 291 -21.30 7.37 1.84
C GLY A 291 -21.56 7.25 0.32
N CYS A 292 -21.48 6.04 -0.23
CA CYS A 292 -21.78 5.77 -1.64
C CYS A 292 -23.27 5.99 -1.97
N VAL A 293 -24.16 5.60 -1.06
CA VAL A 293 -25.60 5.83 -1.18
C VAL A 293 -25.92 7.32 -1.20
N PHE A 294 -25.25 8.13 -0.37
CA PHE A 294 -25.34 9.59 -0.40
C PHE A 294 -24.82 10.18 -1.70
N GLY A 295 -23.64 9.76 -2.18
CA GLY A 295 -23.08 10.21 -3.46
C GLY A 295 -24.00 9.90 -4.65
N ALA A 296 -24.67 8.75 -4.62
CA ALA A 296 -25.60 8.34 -5.67
C ALA A 296 -26.84 9.25 -5.80
N THR A 297 -27.14 10.13 -4.83
CA THR A 297 -28.34 10.99 -4.91
C THR A 297 -28.19 12.24 -5.76
N PHE A 298 -26.98 12.71 -6.04
CA PHE A 298 -26.77 14.02 -6.69
C PHE A 298 -26.71 13.99 -8.23
N ALA A 299 -26.23 12.90 -8.84
CA ALA A 299 -26.00 12.86 -10.29
C ALA A 299 -26.75 11.70 -10.98
N ILE A 300 -27.52 11.99 -12.03
CA ILE A 300 -28.40 11.01 -12.70
C ILE A 300 -27.70 10.29 -13.87
N ARG A 301 -26.82 10.98 -14.62
CA ARG A 301 -26.24 10.46 -15.88
C ARG A 301 -24.79 9.95 -15.74
N TYR A 302 -23.95 10.62 -14.94
CA TYR A 302 -22.53 10.29 -14.69
C TYR A 302 -22.23 9.87 -13.24
N SER A 303 -23.26 9.40 -12.51
CA SER A 303 -23.21 9.15 -11.06
C SER A 303 -22.02 8.30 -10.62
N THR A 304 -21.75 7.20 -11.33
CA THR A 304 -20.74 6.21 -10.93
C THR A 304 -19.33 6.75 -11.09
N ILE A 305 -18.98 7.28 -12.26
CA ILE A 305 -17.62 7.76 -12.55
C ILE A 305 -17.30 8.98 -11.70
N LEU A 306 -18.21 9.96 -11.63
CA LEU A 306 -18.01 11.17 -10.84
C LEU A 306 -17.90 10.86 -9.35
N ALA A 307 -18.74 9.98 -8.82
CA ALA A 307 -18.66 9.58 -7.43
C ALA A 307 -17.36 8.81 -7.13
N VAL A 308 -16.89 7.92 -8.00
CA VAL A 308 -15.61 7.24 -7.78
C VAL A 308 -14.44 8.23 -7.81
N LEU A 309 -14.44 9.19 -8.76
CA LEU A 309 -13.42 10.24 -8.82
C LEU A 309 -13.40 11.12 -7.58
N THR A 310 -14.55 11.52 -7.05
CA THR A 310 -14.59 12.29 -5.79
C THR A 310 -14.09 11.46 -4.62
N LEU A 311 -14.43 10.17 -4.55
CA LEU A 311 -13.94 9.29 -3.48
C LEU A 311 -12.41 9.11 -3.52
N ILE A 312 -11.82 8.99 -4.72
CA ILE A 312 -10.35 8.95 -4.90
C ILE A 312 -9.72 10.30 -4.54
N GLY A 313 -10.29 11.41 -5.04
CA GLY A 313 -9.78 12.75 -4.77
C GLY A 313 -9.76 13.07 -3.28
N MET A 314 -10.80 12.68 -2.53
CA MET A 314 -10.84 12.86 -1.08
C MET A 314 -9.82 11.99 -0.34
N ALA A 315 -9.61 10.74 -0.77
CA ALA A 315 -8.57 9.88 -0.18
C ALA A 315 -7.16 10.41 -0.44
N ALA A 316 -6.89 10.91 -1.66
CA ALA A 316 -5.63 11.55 -2.03
C ALA A 316 -5.40 12.84 -1.22
N PHE A 317 -6.45 13.64 -1.02
CA PHE A 317 -6.38 14.83 -0.17
C PHE A 317 -6.06 14.49 1.29
N ALA A 318 -6.69 13.44 1.85
CA ALA A 318 -6.36 12.97 3.20
C ALA A 318 -4.91 12.51 3.32
N GLN A 319 -4.37 11.86 2.29
CA GLN A 319 -2.97 11.46 2.25
C GLN A 319 -2.04 12.67 2.16
N LEU A 320 -2.38 13.68 1.35
CA LEU A 320 -1.63 14.92 1.27
C LEU A 320 -1.56 15.63 2.63
N LEU A 321 -2.70 15.71 3.33
CA LEU A 321 -2.77 16.27 4.68
C LEU A 321 -1.86 15.51 5.66
N ASN A 322 -1.82 14.18 5.57
CA ASN A 322 -0.97 13.34 6.43
C ASN A 322 0.51 13.34 6.02
N SER A 323 0.86 13.89 4.86
CA SER A 323 2.25 14.04 4.41
C SER A 323 2.85 15.41 4.76
N GLN A 324 2.05 16.36 5.24
CA GLN A 324 2.54 17.67 5.66
C GLN A 324 3.43 17.53 6.90
N THR A 325 4.42 18.41 7.01
CA THR A 325 5.34 18.45 8.16
C THR A 325 4.69 19.04 9.42
N GLU A 326 3.61 19.81 9.27
CA GLU A 326 2.89 20.41 10.39
C GLU A 326 1.75 19.51 10.89
N PRO A 327 1.60 19.34 12.23
CA PRO A 327 0.54 18.53 12.80
C PRO A 327 -0.83 19.14 12.52
N ILE A 328 -1.73 18.35 11.95
CA ILE A 328 -3.13 18.72 11.84
C ILE A 328 -3.75 18.76 13.25
N THR A 329 -4.41 19.88 13.58
CA THR A 329 -5.20 20.01 14.81
C THR A 329 -6.27 18.93 14.89
N LYS A 330 -6.50 18.36 16.08
CA LYS A 330 -7.48 17.29 16.32
C LYS A 330 -8.87 17.61 15.73
N SER A 331 -9.31 18.85 15.87
CA SER A 331 -10.61 19.33 15.37
C SER A 331 -10.73 19.26 13.85
N VAL A 332 -9.69 19.65 13.13
CA VAL A 332 -9.65 19.64 11.66
C VAL A 332 -9.69 18.20 11.15
N ALA A 333 -8.89 17.31 11.74
CA ALA A 333 -8.90 15.89 11.38
C ALA A 333 -10.26 15.23 11.64
N VAL A 334 -10.93 15.56 12.75
CA VAL A 334 -12.27 15.06 13.10
C VAL A 334 -13.33 15.61 12.14
N ALA A 335 -13.32 16.90 11.84
CA ALA A 335 -14.27 17.54 10.93
C ALA A 335 -14.21 16.92 9.53
N PHE A 336 -13.01 16.74 8.99
CA PHE A 336 -12.83 16.08 7.69
C PHE A 336 -13.21 14.59 7.72
N SER A 337 -12.97 13.90 8.82
CA SER A 337 -13.33 12.48 8.99
C SER A 337 -14.84 12.26 9.04
N VAL A 338 -15.59 13.18 9.64
CA VAL A 338 -17.07 13.15 9.68
C VAL A 338 -17.67 13.48 8.32
N MET A 339 -17.14 14.51 7.65
CA MET A 339 -17.68 14.93 6.36
C MET A 339 -17.32 13.95 5.23
N PHE A 340 -16.21 13.22 5.37
CA PHE A 340 -15.74 12.28 4.37
C PHE A 340 -15.21 10.98 5.00
N PRO A 341 -16.00 9.89 4.98
CA PRO A 341 -15.59 8.58 5.50
C PRO A 341 -14.26 8.07 4.93
N ARG A 342 -13.92 8.51 3.70
CA ARG A 342 -12.69 8.09 3.02
C ARG A 342 -11.42 8.65 3.65
N CYS A 343 -11.49 9.87 4.18
CA CYS A 343 -10.37 10.46 4.91
C CYS A 343 -10.09 9.68 6.19
N SER A 344 -11.15 9.28 6.90
CA SER A 344 -11.04 8.51 8.15
C SER A 344 -10.42 7.12 7.92
N TYR A 345 -10.69 6.47 6.77
CA TYR A 345 -10.05 5.19 6.41
C TYR A 345 -8.52 5.32 6.35
N VAL A 346 -8.03 6.31 5.59
CA VAL A 346 -6.59 6.57 5.42
C VAL A 346 -5.95 6.92 6.75
N PHE A 347 -6.61 7.74 7.58
CA PHE A 347 -6.10 8.13 8.89
C PHE A 347 -5.99 6.98 9.89
N VAL A 348 -6.97 6.07 9.94
CA VAL A 348 -6.89 4.91 10.83
C VAL A 348 -5.82 3.93 10.34
N LEU A 349 -5.73 3.67 9.03
CA LEU A 349 -4.69 2.82 8.46
C LEU A 349 -3.28 3.36 8.77
N ASN A 350 -3.08 4.68 8.61
CA ASN A 350 -1.82 5.34 8.96
C ASN A 350 -1.52 5.28 10.45
N SER A 351 -2.54 5.37 11.30
CA SER A 351 -2.38 5.25 12.75
C SER A 351 -1.95 3.83 13.15
N ILE A 352 -2.58 2.79 12.59
CA ILE A 352 -2.20 1.38 12.81
C ILE A 352 -0.77 1.13 12.31
N ALA A 353 -0.43 1.62 11.12
CA ALA A 353 0.92 1.54 10.56
C ALA A 353 1.97 2.18 11.48
N ARG A 354 1.68 3.32 12.10
CA ARG A 354 2.58 3.96 13.08
C ARG A 354 2.80 3.13 14.35
N TYR A 355 1.76 2.47 14.87
CA TYR A 355 1.89 1.54 16.00
C TYR A 355 2.79 0.35 15.65
N GLU A 356 2.59 -0.23 14.46
CA GLU A 356 3.43 -1.34 13.97
C GLU A 356 4.88 -0.89 13.74
N LYS A 357 5.11 0.33 13.21
CA LYS A 357 6.45 0.90 13.05
C LYS A 357 7.18 1.03 14.38
N ALA A 358 6.45 1.43 15.43
CA ALA A 358 6.97 1.56 16.79
C ALA A 358 7.12 0.21 17.53
N GLY A 359 6.66 -0.90 16.93
CA GLY A 359 6.68 -2.22 17.57
C GLY A 359 5.78 -2.32 18.80
N LYS A 360 4.76 -1.46 18.93
CA LYS A 360 3.82 -1.44 20.06
C LYS A 360 2.46 -1.96 19.61
N ALA A 361 1.79 -2.73 20.47
CA ALA A 361 0.41 -3.13 20.24
C ALA A 361 -0.50 -1.91 20.05
N THR A 362 -1.45 -2.00 19.13
CA THR A 362 -2.35 -0.89 18.81
C THR A 362 -3.22 -0.56 20.01
N ASN A 363 -3.04 0.65 20.56
CA ASN A 363 -3.90 1.18 21.61
C ASN A 363 -4.92 2.15 21.00
N ILE A 364 -6.20 1.91 21.25
CA ILE A 364 -7.32 2.66 20.69
C ILE A 364 -7.39 4.09 21.26
N TYR A 365 -6.96 4.28 22.51
CA TYR A 365 -7.14 5.52 23.27
C TYR A 365 -5.88 6.40 23.34
N ALA A 366 -4.71 5.81 23.06
CA ALA A 366 -3.46 6.56 23.03
C ALA A 366 -3.24 7.23 21.67
N ILE A 367 -2.52 8.36 21.69
CA ILE A 367 -2.08 9.05 20.48
C ILE A 367 -1.05 8.15 19.79
N PRO A 368 -1.14 7.94 18.46
CA PRO A 368 -0.20 7.09 17.74
C PRO A 368 1.23 7.60 17.91
N PRO A 369 2.21 6.73 18.24
CA PRO A 369 3.59 7.15 18.40
C PRO A 369 4.16 7.63 17.06
N SER A 370 4.78 8.80 17.06
CA SER A 370 5.37 9.39 15.86
C SER A 370 6.88 9.59 15.99
N PRO A 371 7.71 8.60 15.63
CA PRO A 371 9.14 8.84 15.52
C PRO A 371 9.41 9.75 14.30
N GLY A 372 9.75 11.02 14.57
CA GLY A 372 10.29 11.97 13.59
C GLY A 372 9.35 13.03 13.02
N PHE A 373 8.03 12.80 12.96
CA PHE A 373 7.07 13.80 12.44
C PHE A 373 5.75 13.76 13.25
N GLU A 374 5.42 14.83 13.98
CA GLU A 374 4.10 14.96 14.60
C GLU A 374 3.06 15.30 13.53
N VAL A 375 2.37 14.31 12.96
CA VAL A 375 1.46 14.56 11.82
C VAL A 375 -0.02 14.51 12.18
N GLN A 376 -0.39 13.75 13.23
CA GLN A 376 -1.80 13.59 13.58
C GLN A 376 -1.99 13.26 15.06
N LYS A 377 -2.67 14.15 15.79
CA LYS A 377 -3.00 13.97 17.22
C LYS A 377 -4.37 13.32 17.46
N ALA A 378 -5.00 12.78 16.43
CA ALA A 378 -6.31 12.14 16.53
C ALA A 378 -6.17 10.69 17.05
N THR A 379 -6.99 10.36 18.05
CA THR A 379 -7.07 9.03 18.64
C THR A 379 -7.87 8.09 17.75
N ILE A 380 -7.50 6.80 17.67
CA ILE A 380 -8.21 5.79 16.85
C ILE A 380 -9.68 5.70 17.28
N GLY A 381 -9.97 5.72 18.58
CA GLY A 381 -11.34 5.74 19.11
C GLY A 381 -12.18 6.92 18.63
N ALA A 382 -11.59 8.12 18.47
CA ALA A 382 -12.30 9.29 17.96
C ALA A 382 -12.66 9.11 16.47
N LEU A 383 -11.76 8.52 15.68
CA LEU A 383 -12.02 8.21 14.27
C LEU A 383 -13.09 7.11 14.10
N TRP A 384 -13.14 6.14 15.01
CA TRP A 384 -14.19 5.13 15.05
C TRP A 384 -15.55 5.73 15.39
N LEU A 385 -15.63 6.65 16.34
CA LEU A 385 -16.85 7.41 16.62
C LEU A 385 -17.30 8.20 15.38
N CYS A 386 -16.37 8.78 14.62
CA CYS A 386 -16.69 9.45 13.36
C CYS A 386 -17.27 8.47 12.32
N PHE A 387 -16.79 7.22 12.26
CA PHE A 387 -17.39 6.19 11.40
C PHE A 387 -18.82 5.84 11.84
N CYS A 388 -19.03 5.59 13.14
CA CYS A 388 -20.37 5.31 13.68
C CYS A 388 -21.34 6.46 13.38
N PHE A 389 -20.89 7.70 13.55
CA PHE A 389 -21.68 8.87 13.21
C PHE A 389 -21.98 8.94 11.71
N SER A 390 -20.98 8.71 10.85
CA SER A 390 -21.14 8.73 9.40
C SER A 390 -22.16 7.70 8.91
N ILE A 391 -22.13 6.48 9.47
CA ILE A 391 -23.05 5.40 9.10
C ILE A 391 -24.51 5.85 9.23
N VAL A 392 -24.83 6.63 10.26
CA VAL A 392 -26.20 7.11 10.54
C VAL A 392 -26.50 8.46 9.86
N ALA A 393 -25.53 9.39 9.86
CA ALA A 393 -25.73 10.74 9.34
C ALA A 393 -25.97 10.76 7.82
N PHE A 394 -25.20 10.00 7.04
CA PHE A 394 -25.34 10.01 5.58
C PHE A 394 -26.73 9.56 5.10
N PRO A 395 -27.30 8.43 5.57
CA PRO A 395 -28.66 8.04 5.20
C PRO A 395 -29.73 9.06 5.61
N LEU A 396 -29.60 9.67 6.78
CA LEU A 396 -30.55 10.69 7.25
C LEU A 396 -30.54 11.94 6.35
N VAL A 397 -29.34 12.44 6.03
CA VAL A 397 -29.17 13.57 5.11
C VAL A 397 -29.69 13.20 3.71
N THR A 398 -29.43 11.98 3.22
CA THR A 398 -29.96 11.51 1.94
C THR A 398 -31.50 11.53 1.91
N ILE A 399 -32.16 11.06 2.98
CA ILE A 399 -33.62 11.09 3.08
C ILE A 399 -34.12 12.53 3.10
N ALA A 400 -33.46 13.42 3.85
CA ALA A 400 -33.81 14.84 3.91
C ALA A 400 -33.70 15.50 2.53
N ILE A 401 -32.56 15.37 1.86
CA ILE A 401 -32.33 15.93 0.52
C ILE A 401 -33.39 15.43 -0.46
N LYS A 402 -33.72 14.14 -0.46
CA LYS A 402 -34.75 13.65 -1.38
C LYS A 402 -36.13 14.21 -1.05
N ARG A 403 -36.49 14.34 0.23
CA ARG A 403 -37.75 14.99 0.64
C ARG A 403 -37.81 16.45 0.20
N PHE A 404 -36.73 17.20 0.30
CA PHE A 404 -36.71 18.61 -0.11
C PHE A 404 -36.68 18.78 -1.63
N VAL A 405 -35.73 18.13 -2.31
CA VAL A 405 -35.50 18.31 -3.75
C VAL A 405 -36.60 17.66 -4.60
N HIS A 406 -37.06 16.45 -4.23
CA HIS A 406 -38.08 15.74 -5.01
C HIS A 406 -39.49 15.88 -4.43
N GLY A 407 -39.64 16.27 -3.16
CA GLY A 407 -40.94 16.64 -2.58
C GLY A 407 -41.49 17.95 -3.12
N ALA A 408 -40.63 18.89 -3.54
CA ALA A 408 -41.05 20.10 -4.25
C ALA A 408 -41.79 19.78 -5.57
N SER A 409 -41.45 18.67 -6.25
CA SER A 409 -42.16 18.20 -7.46
C SER A 409 -43.55 17.61 -7.17
N ARG A 410 -43.82 17.26 -5.91
CA ARG A 410 -45.12 16.70 -5.46
C ARG A 410 -46.19 17.79 -5.35
N GLY A 411 -45.81 19.06 -5.16
CA GLY A 411 -46.73 20.20 -5.04
C GLY A 411 -47.54 20.51 -6.32
N GLY A 412 -47.10 20.03 -7.49
CA GLY A 412 -47.80 20.24 -8.77
C GLY A 412 -48.80 19.15 -9.16
N ARG A 413 -48.91 18.05 -8.40
CA ARG A 413 -49.83 16.96 -8.75
C ARG A 413 -51.19 17.18 -8.08
N GLN A 414 -52.05 17.97 -8.73
CA GLN A 414 -53.48 17.92 -8.44
C GLN A 414 -54.05 16.63 -9.03
N PHE A 415 -54.41 15.69 -8.16
CA PHE A 415 -55.27 14.58 -8.56
C PHE A 415 -56.67 15.15 -8.77
N LYS A 416 -57.11 15.26 -10.02
CA LYS A 416 -58.54 15.49 -10.31
C LYS A 416 -59.27 14.21 -9.92
N THR A 417 -59.92 14.22 -8.76
CA THR A 417 -60.95 13.25 -8.41
C THR A 417 -62.11 13.44 -9.39
N GLY A 418 -62.13 12.62 -10.45
CA GLY A 418 -63.32 12.46 -11.28
C GLY A 418 -64.38 11.67 -10.50
N PRO A 419 -65.68 11.88 -10.79
CA PRO A 419 -66.81 11.32 -10.04
C PRO A 419 -66.95 9.78 -10.10
N LYS A 420 -65.92 9.04 -10.53
CA LYS A 420 -65.88 7.57 -10.54
C LYS A 420 -65.21 6.95 -9.31
N ALA A 421 -64.74 7.76 -8.36
CA ALA A 421 -64.00 7.27 -7.18
C ALA A 421 -64.87 7.00 -5.94
N ASP A 422 -66.16 7.34 -5.94
CA ASP A 422 -67.05 7.14 -4.79
C ASP A 422 -67.81 5.79 -4.80
N ASN A 423 -67.65 4.96 -5.84
CA ASN A 423 -68.34 3.67 -5.96
C ASN A 423 -67.39 2.48 -6.19
N THR A 424 -66.33 2.38 -5.39
CA THR A 424 -65.58 1.10 -5.19
C THR A 424 -65.01 1.01 -3.80
#